data_AF-A0A2C9L4D7-F1
#
_entry.id   AF-A0A2C9L4D7-F1
#
_cell.length_a   1.000
_cell.length_b   1.000
_cell.length_c   1.000
_cell.angle_alpha   90.00
_cell.angle_beta   90.00
_cell.angle_gamma   90.00
#
_symmetry.space_group_name_H-M   'P 1'
#
loop_
_entity.id
_entity.type
_entity.pdbx_description
1 polymer ?
#
loop_
_entity_poly.entity_id
_entity_poly.type
_entity_poly.pdbx_seq_one_letter_code
_entity_poly.pdbx_strand_id
1 'polypeptide(L)'
;MDVGFGLIEAGSVRTKNTTHILVKNILDSFAAGIAYWLFGFALAFGKGNGFVGWTNWALAGLDDSKIAFAVYQIMFASTATTIVAGAVSERCEFIAYLIYSFILTGCIYPVVTHWGWAYDGWLFRGHTFYIDGQAVKVKYEDFGGSSMVHLVGGTSAFVATLFLGPRLGRFQKETGNVIYIKGHSVALCTIGIFVLLFGFMALNAGAQHHISHPGDASVISLAVFNTLVAASVGGFTSLFSHRFGLFGNSWSIHGVINGAFVSMVAICGGCNSMRPWSAAIVGFVASFLMKAFEYLLLKLRIDDPVNAVGSK
;
A
#
# COMPACT_ATOMS: atom_id res chain seq x y z
N MET A 1 -3.98 7.28 7.14
CA MET A 1 -2.59 6.90 6.80
C MET A 1 -1.89 7.98 5.99
N ASP A 2 -2.64 8.77 5.20
CA ASP A 2 -2.16 9.84 4.31
C ASP A 2 -1.19 10.83 4.98
N VAL A 3 -1.45 11.24 6.23
CA VAL A 3 -0.49 12.07 7.00
C VAL A 3 0.86 11.37 7.16
N GLY A 4 0.86 10.08 7.49
CA GLY A 4 2.08 9.30 7.65
C GLY A 4 2.85 9.15 6.33
N PHE A 5 2.14 8.94 5.21
CA PHE A 5 2.73 8.96 3.87
C PHE A 5 3.36 10.30 3.55
N GLY A 6 2.62 11.40 3.71
CA GLY A 6 3.12 12.74 3.46
C GLY A 6 4.36 13.09 4.30
N LEU A 7 4.43 12.64 5.55
CA LEU A 7 5.60 12.84 6.42
C LEU A 7 6.83 12.04 5.96
N ILE A 8 6.67 10.75 5.62
CA ILE A 8 7.76 9.93 5.08
C ILE A 8 8.25 10.49 3.75
N GLU A 9 7.33 10.83 2.85
CA GLU A 9 7.67 11.33 1.52
C GLU A 9 8.36 12.68 1.59
N ALA A 10 7.82 13.62 2.37
CA ALA A 10 8.47 14.89 2.61
C ALA A 10 9.89 14.67 3.14
N GLY A 11 10.04 13.90 4.23
CA GLY A 11 11.35 13.67 4.85
C GLY A 11 12.36 12.95 3.95
N SER A 12 11.90 12.12 3.01
CA SER A 12 12.71 11.30 2.11
C SER A 12 13.22 12.02 0.86
N VAL A 13 12.74 13.24 0.58
CA VAL A 13 13.19 14.04 -0.57
C VAL A 13 14.02 15.26 -0.17
N ARG A 14 14.54 15.99 -1.15
CA ARG A 14 15.22 17.28 -0.94
C ARG A 14 14.23 18.36 -0.48
N THR A 15 14.68 19.23 0.43
CA THR A 15 13.89 20.32 1.04
C THR A 15 13.11 21.17 0.04
N LYS A 16 13.72 21.48 -1.11
CA LYS A 16 13.11 22.31 -2.17
C LYS A 16 11.81 21.73 -2.75
N ASN A 17 11.56 20.43 -2.56
CA ASN A 17 10.40 19.72 -3.09
C ASN A 17 9.31 19.45 -2.04
N THR A 18 9.54 19.82 -0.77
CA THR A 18 8.63 19.49 0.34
C THR A 18 7.21 20.03 0.12
N THR A 19 7.07 21.30 -0.25
CA THR A 19 5.74 21.91 -0.50
C THR A 19 4.98 21.17 -1.59
N HIS A 20 5.66 20.83 -2.70
CA HIS A 20 5.04 20.11 -3.80
C HIS A 20 4.52 18.72 -3.38
N ILE A 21 5.24 18.02 -2.50
CA ILE A 21 4.83 16.70 -1.99
C ILE A 21 3.65 16.80 -1.05
N LEU A 22 3.66 17.77 -0.13
CA LEU A 22 2.59 17.92 0.85
C LEU A 22 1.28 18.35 0.17
N VAL A 23 1.35 19.27 -0.81
CA VAL A 23 0.16 19.66 -1.59
C VAL A 23 -0.38 18.48 -2.37
N LYS A 24 0.48 17.69 -3.04
CA LYS A 24 0.03 16.47 -3.72
C LYS A 24 -0.65 15.50 -2.76
N ASN A 25 -0.08 15.22 -1.58
CA ASN A 25 -0.67 14.30 -0.61
C ASN A 25 -2.09 14.73 -0.17
N ILE A 26 -2.29 16.01 0.16
CA ILE A 26 -3.62 16.50 0.58
C ILE A 26 -4.62 16.42 -0.57
N LEU A 27 -4.23 16.88 -1.76
CA LEU A 27 -5.13 16.87 -2.90
C LEU A 27 -5.39 15.47 -3.44
N ASP A 28 -4.48 14.52 -3.23
CA ASP A 28 -4.67 13.11 -3.53
C ASP A 28 -5.86 12.54 -2.76
N SER A 29 -5.93 12.81 -1.45
CA SER A 29 -7.08 12.41 -0.61
C SER A 29 -8.39 13.03 -1.08
N PHE A 30 -8.38 14.30 -1.52
CA PHE A 30 -9.57 14.97 -2.02
C PHE A 30 -10.01 14.45 -3.39
N ALA A 31 -9.06 14.23 -4.30
CA ALA A 31 -9.31 13.62 -5.59
C ALA A 31 -9.87 12.20 -5.42
N ALA A 32 -9.28 11.39 -4.53
CA ALA A 32 -9.78 10.07 -4.16
C ALA A 32 -11.21 10.13 -3.63
N GLY A 33 -11.49 11.08 -2.71
CA GLY A 33 -12.82 11.30 -2.17
C GLY A 33 -13.87 11.56 -3.25
N ILE A 34 -13.58 12.50 -4.16
CA ILE A 34 -14.51 12.86 -5.25
C ILE A 34 -14.64 11.72 -6.26
N ALA A 35 -13.52 11.17 -6.75
CA ALA A 35 -13.51 10.16 -7.80
C ALA A 35 -14.16 8.85 -7.34
N TYR A 36 -13.86 8.41 -6.12
CA TYR A 36 -14.40 7.16 -5.59
C TYR A 36 -15.87 7.31 -5.19
N TRP A 37 -16.29 8.48 -4.70
CA TRP A 37 -17.70 8.79 -4.48
C TRP A 37 -18.49 8.72 -5.80
N LEU A 38 -18.05 9.46 -6.83
CA LEU A 38 -18.76 9.55 -8.11
C LEU A 38 -18.79 8.21 -8.85
N PHE A 39 -17.65 7.51 -8.94
CA PHE A 39 -17.46 6.35 -9.80
C PHE A 39 -17.01 5.11 -9.05
N GLY A 40 -16.01 5.26 -8.17
CA GLY A 40 -15.28 4.12 -7.62
C GLY A 40 -16.14 3.14 -6.82
N PHE A 41 -17.04 3.62 -5.96
CA PHE A 41 -17.92 2.73 -5.21
C PHE A 41 -18.86 1.93 -6.12
N ALA A 42 -19.37 2.55 -7.19
CA ALA A 42 -20.26 1.89 -8.13
C ALA A 42 -19.56 0.75 -8.89
N LEU A 43 -18.32 1.02 -9.33
CA LEU A 43 -17.49 0.04 -10.03
C LEU A 43 -17.00 -1.07 -9.09
N ALA A 44 -16.70 -0.75 -7.83
CA ALA A 44 -16.18 -1.70 -6.84
C ALA A 44 -17.26 -2.58 -6.22
N PHE A 45 -18.36 -1.99 -5.73
CA PHE A 45 -19.35 -2.68 -4.89
C PHE A 45 -20.79 -2.53 -5.38
N GLY A 46 -21.00 -1.85 -6.51
CA GLY A 46 -22.28 -1.89 -7.22
C GLY A 46 -22.58 -3.29 -7.73
N LYS A 47 -23.86 -3.58 -7.93
CA LYS A 47 -24.29 -4.84 -8.56
C LYS A 47 -23.74 -4.88 -9.98
N GLY A 48 -23.13 -6.00 -10.36
CA GLY A 48 -22.65 -6.16 -11.72
C GLY A 48 -22.41 -7.60 -12.12
N ASN A 49 -21.21 -7.87 -12.62
CA ASN A 49 -20.80 -9.20 -13.08
C ASN A 49 -19.54 -9.66 -12.33
N GLY A 50 -18.80 -10.65 -12.85
CA GLY A 50 -17.57 -11.11 -12.18
C GLY A 50 -16.45 -10.07 -12.13
N PHE A 51 -16.50 -9.08 -13.01
CA PHE A 51 -15.38 -8.22 -13.35
C PHE A 51 -15.56 -6.78 -12.85
N VAL A 52 -16.79 -6.25 -12.85
CA VAL A 52 -17.05 -4.87 -12.42
C VAL A 52 -18.54 -4.64 -12.07
N GLY A 53 -18.79 -3.70 -11.16
CA GLY A 53 -20.11 -3.21 -10.76
C GLY A 53 -20.66 -2.07 -11.63
N TRP A 54 -21.98 -1.85 -11.62
CA TRP A 54 -22.65 -0.86 -12.49
C TRP A 54 -23.74 -0.03 -11.80
N THR A 55 -23.91 -0.14 -10.49
CA THR A 55 -24.98 0.53 -9.73
C THR A 55 -24.42 1.36 -8.59
N ASN A 56 -25.21 2.29 -8.02
CA ASN A 56 -24.80 3.17 -6.92
C ASN A 56 -23.78 4.26 -7.32
N TRP A 57 -23.88 4.78 -8.56
CA TRP A 57 -23.11 5.96 -9.00
C TRP A 57 -23.37 7.14 -8.07
N ALA A 58 -22.32 7.84 -7.65
CA ALA A 58 -22.40 8.89 -6.62
C ALA A 58 -23.07 8.43 -5.31
N LEU A 59 -23.01 7.12 -5.00
CA LEU A 59 -23.75 6.46 -3.91
C LEU A 59 -25.28 6.60 -4.01
N ALA A 60 -25.82 6.99 -5.17
CA ALA A 60 -27.25 7.16 -5.35
C ALA A 60 -27.98 5.82 -5.20
N GLY A 61 -28.94 5.77 -4.26
CA GLY A 61 -29.69 4.55 -3.94
C GLY A 61 -28.93 3.56 -3.04
N LEU A 62 -27.77 3.94 -2.51
CA LEU A 62 -27.10 3.17 -1.46
C LEU A 62 -27.83 3.35 -0.12
N ASP A 63 -27.99 2.26 0.62
CA ASP A 63 -28.52 2.29 1.98
C ASP A 63 -27.58 3.02 2.94
N ASP A 64 -28.13 3.86 3.81
CA ASP A 64 -27.36 4.71 4.74
C ASP A 64 -26.44 3.89 5.67
N SER A 65 -26.81 2.65 6.01
CA SER A 65 -25.96 1.76 6.82
C SER A 65 -24.62 1.42 6.14
N LYS A 66 -24.53 1.57 4.82
CA LYS A 66 -23.32 1.28 4.04
C LYS A 66 -22.45 2.52 3.80
N ILE A 67 -22.84 3.70 4.26
CA ILE A 67 -22.04 4.93 4.10
C ILE A 67 -20.70 4.78 4.82
N ALA A 68 -20.68 4.19 6.02
CA ALA A 68 -19.44 3.93 6.75
C ALA A 68 -18.48 3.00 5.96
N PHE A 69 -19.04 1.97 5.31
CA PHE A 69 -18.28 1.09 4.43
C PHE A 69 -17.76 1.83 3.20
N ALA A 70 -18.56 2.71 2.58
CA ALA A 70 -18.11 3.54 1.46
C ALA A 70 -16.94 4.45 1.87
N VAL A 71 -17.02 5.13 3.02
CA VAL A 71 -15.92 5.95 3.55
C VAL A 71 -14.67 5.12 3.80
N TYR A 72 -14.82 3.94 4.40
CA TYR A 72 -13.71 3.03 4.63
C TYR A 72 -13.00 2.66 3.31
N GLN A 73 -13.75 2.35 2.26
CA GLN A 73 -13.22 2.02 0.94
C GLN A 73 -12.56 3.21 0.21
N ILE A 74 -13.10 4.43 0.38
CA ILE A 74 -12.45 5.66 -0.12
C ILE A 74 -11.04 5.81 0.48
N MET A 75 -10.87 5.52 1.77
CA MET A 75 -9.56 5.60 2.43
C MET A 75 -8.56 4.59 1.87
N PHE A 76 -9.00 3.40 1.46
CA PHE A 76 -8.14 2.45 0.76
C PHE A 76 -7.77 2.91 -0.64
N ALA A 77 -8.72 3.44 -1.40
CA ALA A 77 -8.44 3.98 -2.73
C ALA A 77 -7.42 5.13 -2.66
N SER A 78 -7.57 6.02 -1.67
CA SER A 78 -6.59 7.07 -1.35
C SER A 78 -5.22 6.46 -1.04
N THR A 79 -5.19 5.42 -0.20
CA THR A 79 -3.95 4.70 0.16
C THR A 79 -3.27 4.06 -1.06
N ALA A 80 -4.01 3.44 -1.98
CA ALA A 80 -3.44 2.84 -3.18
C ALA A 80 -2.77 3.90 -4.08
N THR A 81 -3.32 5.11 -4.11
CA THR A 81 -2.85 6.19 -4.99
C THR A 81 -1.69 6.97 -4.38
N THR A 82 -1.71 7.23 -3.07
CA THR A 82 -0.61 7.90 -2.38
C THR A 82 0.70 7.09 -2.44
N ILE A 83 0.62 5.76 -2.55
CA ILE A 83 1.78 4.90 -2.84
C ILE A 83 2.53 5.38 -4.10
N VAL A 84 1.80 5.75 -5.15
CA VAL A 84 2.35 6.24 -6.41
C VAL A 84 2.96 7.64 -6.23
N ALA A 85 2.33 8.51 -5.42
CA ALA A 85 2.81 9.87 -5.13
C ALA A 85 4.29 9.91 -4.74
N GLY A 86 4.66 9.02 -3.81
CA GLY A 86 6.03 8.86 -3.34
C GLY A 86 7.00 8.40 -4.43
N ALA A 87 6.62 7.41 -5.23
CA ALA A 87 7.47 6.83 -6.28
C ALA A 87 7.81 7.85 -7.39
N VAL A 88 6.87 8.73 -7.71
CA VAL A 88 7.01 9.73 -8.78
C VAL A 88 7.51 11.08 -8.27
N SER A 89 7.93 11.15 -7.00
CA SER A 89 8.35 12.39 -6.36
C SER A 89 9.56 13.05 -7.03
N GLU A 90 9.63 14.38 -6.87
CA GLU A 90 10.63 15.31 -7.42
C GLU A 90 10.67 15.50 -8.95
N ARG A 91 9.90 14.74 -9.74
CA ARG A 91 9.96 14.79 -11.21
C ARG A 91 8.63 14.68 -11.95
N CYS A 92 7.56 14.23 -11.29
CA CYS A 92 6.23 14.24 -11.88
C CYS A 92 5.65 15.66 -11.89
N GLU A 93 5.05 16.04 -13.01
CA GLU A 93 4.27 17.27 -13.14
C GLU A 93 2.99 17.16 -12.29
N PHE A 94 2.60 18.28 -11.70
CA PHE A 94 1.56 18.34 -10.68
C PHE A 94 0.16 18.04 -11.22
N ILE A 95 -0.23 18.67 -12.32
CA ILE A 95 -1.56 18.50 -12.92
C ILE A 95 -1.71 17.07 -13.47
N ALA A 96 -0.67 16.56 -14.13
CA ALA A 96 -0.61 15.18 -14.61
C ALA A 96 -0.81 14.19 -13.46
N TYR A 97 -0.19 14.44 -12.29
CA TYR A 97 -0.39 13.62 -11.11
C TYR A 97 -1.84 13.65 -10.59
N LEU A 98 -2.49 14.82 -10.55
CA LEU A 98 -3.88 14.92 -10.09
C LEU A 98 -4.86 14.19 -11.01
N ILE A 99 -4.68 14.30 -12.32
CA ILE A 99 -5.49 13.56 -13.31
C ILE A 99 -5.26 12.06 -13.13
N TYR A 100 -4.00 11.64 -12.99
CA TYR A 100 -3.64 10.26 -12.75
C TYR A 100 -4.30 9.72 -11.47
N SER A 101 -4.24 10.47 -10.38
CA SER A 101 -4.85 10.13 -9.09
C SER A 101 -6.37 9.92 -9.22
N PHE A 102 -7.05 10.84 -9.89
CA PHE A 102 -8.49 10.76 -10.13
C PHE A 102 -8.87 9.50 -10.94
N ILE A 103 -8.11 9.16 -11.97
CA ILE A 103 -8.37 7.98 -12.81
C ILE A 103 -8.05 6.68 -12.05
N LEU A 104 -6.93 6.64 -11.33
CA LEU A 104 -6.54 5.47 -10.55
C LEU A 104 -7.61 5.15 -9.49
N THR A 105 -8.01 6.15 -8.70
CA THR A 105 -9.00 5.99 -7.62
C THR A 105 -10.42 5.77 -8.14
N GLY A 106 -10.83 6.46 -9.20
CA GLY A 106 -12.20 6.42 -9.72
C GLY A 106 -12.48 5.27 -10.67
N CYS A 107 -11.46 4.72 -11.35
CA CYS A 107 -11.67 3.78 -12.45
C CYS A 107 -10.83 2.50 -12.33
N ILE A 108 -9.51 2.60 -12.12
CA ILE A 108 -8.62 1.43 -12.18
C ILE A 108 -8.68 0.60 -10.89
N TYR A 109 -8.39 1.24 -9.76
CA TYR A 109 -8.45 0.62 -8.43
C TYR A 109 -9.79 -0.07 -8.14
N PRO A 110 -10.97 0.56 -8.34
CA PRO A 110 -12.24 -0.06 -8.00
C PRO A 110 -12.59 -1.30 -8.84
N VAL A 111 -12.10 -1.39 -10.08
CA VAL A 111 -12.26 -2.62 -10.88
C VAL A 111 -11.48 -3.76 -10.24
N VAL A 112 -10.26 -3.51 -9.78
CA VAL A 112 -9.45 -4.54 -9.11
C VAL A 112 -10.08 -4.94 -7.77
N THR A 113 -10.55 -3.98 -6.97
CA THR A 113 -11.25 -4.32 -5.71
C THR A 113 -12.54 -5.07 -5.93
N HIS A 114 -13.25 -4.83 -7.03
CA HIS A 114 -14.42 -5.61 -7.39
C HIS A 114 -14.07 -7.10 -7.51
N TRP A 115 -12.93 -7.43 -8.12
CA TRP A 115 -12.52 -8.82 -8.33
C TRP A 115 -12.42 -9.59 -7.01
N GLY A 116 -11.73 -9.01 -6.02
CA GLY A 116 -11.36 -9.69 -4.78
C GLY A 116 -12.25 -9.43 -3.57
N TRP A 117 -12.95 -8.31 -3.51
CA TRP A 117 -13.73 -7.88 -2.35
C TRP A 117 -15.24 -7.73 -2.60
N ALA A 118 -15.68 -7.62 -3.85
CA ALA A 118 -17.11 -7.68 -4.13
C ALA A 118 -17.60 -9.14 -4.06
N TYR A 119 -18.83 -9.33 -3.56
CA TYR A 119 -19.42 -10.67 -3.40
C TYR A 119 -19.58 -11.42 -4.74
N ASP A 120 -19.77 -10.67 -5.83
CA ASP A 120 -19.86 -11.16 -7.20
C ASP A 120 -18.52 -11.14 -7.93
N GLY A 121 -17.44 -10.61 -7.33
CA GLY A 121 -16.09 -10.63 -7.88
C GLY A 121 -15.60 -12.03 -8.23
N TRP A 122 -14.88 -12.17 -9.34
CA TRP A 122 -14.42 -13.47 -9.82
C TRP A 122 -13.37 -14.12 -8.89
N LEU A 123 -12.46 -13.34 -8.30
CA LEU A 123 -11.49 -13.83 -7.31
C LEU A 123 -12.18 -14.18 -5.99
N PHE A 124 -13.12 -13.33 -5.55
CA PHE A 124 -13.91 -13.57 -4.34
C PHE A 124 -14.75 -14.86 -4.43
N ARG A 125 -15.43 -15.06 -5.57
CA ARG A 125 -16.21 -16.29 -5.82
C ARG A 125 -15.31 -17.51 -5.88
N GLY A 126 -14.13 -17.36 -6.45
CA GLY A 126 -13.16 -18.43 -6.65
C GLY A 126 -13.60 -19.47 -7.66
N HIS A 127 -12.84 -20.56 -7.74
CA HIS A 127 -13.11 -21.67 -8.64
C HIS A 127 -13.16 -22.99 -7.87
N THR A 128 -14.04 -23.90 -8.30
CA THR A 128 -14.12 -25.25 -7.74
C THR A 128 -13.39 -26.22 -8.64
N PHE A 129 -12.30 -26.80 -8.13
CA PHE A 129 -11.55 -27.86 -8.77
C PHE A 129 -12.04 -29.23 -8.27
N TYR A 130 -11.87 -30.27 -9.07
CA TYR A 130 -12.10 -31.65 -8.63
C TYR A 130 -10.75 -32.36 -8.54
N ILE A 131 -10.28 -32.65 -7.32
CA ILE A 131 -9.01 -33.33 -7.05
C ILE A 131 -9.36 -34.66 -6.38
N ASP A 132 -8.94 -35.77 -6.97
CA ASP A 132 -9.24 -37.13 -6.48
C ASP A 132 -10.74 -37.38 -6.25
N GLY A 133 -11.58 -36.83 -7.13
CA GLY A 133 -13.05 -36.94 -7.04
C GLY A 133 -13.70 -36.03 -5.97
N GLN A 134 -12.91 -35.26 -5.20
CA GLN A 134 -13.41 -34.30 -4.21
C GLN A 134 -13.45 -32.88 -4.79
N ALA A 135 -14.55 -32.19 -4.56
CA ALA A 135 -14.71 -30.79 -4.92
C ALA A 135 -13.93 -29.89 -3.94
N VAL A 136 -12.90 -29.21 -4.42
CA VAL A 136 -12.05 -28.27 -3.68
C VAL A 136 -12.31 -26.86 -4.19
N LYS A 137 -12.91 -26.01 -3.35
CA LYS A 137 -13.14 -24.60 -3.70
C LYS A 137 -11.94 -23.75 -3.30
N VAL A 138 -11.26 -23.19 -4.29
CA VAL A 138 -10.13 -22.27 -4.09
C VAL A 138 -10.63 -20.84 -4.29
N LYS A 139 -10.44 -20.00 -3.28
CA LYS A 139 -10.82 -18.58 -3.30
C LYS A 139 -9.60 -17.72 -3.02
N TYR A 140 -9.69 -16.49 -3.49
CA TYR A 140 -8.77 -15.43 -3.11
C TYR A 140 -9.06 -14.94 -1.69
N GLU A 141 -8.00 -14.67 -0.93
CA GLU A 141 -8.09 -14.09 0.41
C GLU A 141 -7.11 -12.92 0.52
N ASP A 142 -7.64 -11.77 0.92
CA ASP A 142 -6.87 -10.58 1.25
C ASP A 142 -7.68 -9.75 2.24
N PHE A 143 -7.38 -9.88 3.53
CA PHE A 143 -8.21 -9.26 4.57
C PHE A 143 -8.03 -7.74 4.64
N GLY A 144 -6.80 -7.28 4.83
CA GLY A 144 -6.43 -5.87 4.99
C GLY A 144 -5.87 -5.21 3.73
N GLY A 145 -5.79 -5.89 2.59
CA GLY A 145 -5.40 -5.26 1.32
C GLY A 145 -3.91 -5.33 0.97
N SER A 146 -3.19 -6.39 1.33
CA SER A 146 -1.81 -6.61 0.84
C SER A 146 -1.72 -6.61 -0.68
N SER A 147 -2.78 -7.07 -1.35
CA SER A 147 -2.85 -7.13 -2.81
C SER A 147 -3.76 -6.05 -3.38
N MET A 148 -5.01 -5.98 -2.92
CA MET A 148 -6.01 -5.05 -3.47
C MET A 148 -5.57 -3.59 -3.38
N VAL A 149 -4.75 -3.25 -2.40
CA VAL A 149 -4.34 -1.87 -2.10
C VAL A 149 -2.87 -1.70 -2.43
N HIS A 150 -2.06 -2.51 -1.75
CA HIS A 150 -0.62 -2.39 -1.77
C HIS A 150 -0.02 -2.88 -3.08
N LEU A 151 -0.28 -4.13 -3.49
CA LEU A 151 0.20 -4.61 -4.80
C LEU A 151 -0.31 -3.77 -5.98
N VAL A 152 -1.57 -3.31 -5.94
CA VAL A 152 -2.11 -2.39 -6.98
C VAL A 152 -1.33 -1.08 -6.99
N GLY A 153 -1.15 -0.44 -5.83
CA GLY A 153 -0.40 0.80 -5.69
C GLY A 153 1.07 0.65 -6.08
N GLY A 154 1.75 -0.39 -5.59
CA GLY A 154 3.15 -0.71 -5.87
C GLY A 154 3.41 -1.04 -7.34
N THR A 155 2.52 -1.81 -7.99
CA THR A 155 2.61 -2.09 -9.43
C THR A 155 2.38 -0.83 -10.26
N SER A 156 1.39 -0.02 -9.87
CA SER A 156 1.12 1.26 -10.52
C SER A 156 2.30 2.23 -10.36
N ALA A 157 2.91 2.26 -9.18
CA ALA A 157 4.12 3.01 -8.88
C ALA A 157 5.33 2.53 -9.69
N PHE A 158 5.47 1.21 -9.88
CA PHE A 158 6.51 0.62 -10.71
C PHE A 158 6.41 1.12 -12.15
N VAL A 159 5.23 0.98 -12.74
CA VAL A 159 4.96 1.39 -14.11
C VAL A 159 5.17 2.91 -14.26
N ALA A 160 4.58 3.72 -13.39
CA ALA A 160 4.76 5.18 -13.42
C ALA A 160 6.25 5.58 -13.31
N THR A 161 7.01 4.91 -12.46
CA THR A 161 8.46 5.13 -12.31
C THR A 161 9.23 4.81 -13.58
N LEU A 162 8.87 3.73 -14.30
CA LEU A 162 9.49 3.36 -15.57
C LEU A 162 9.23 4.41 -16.65
N PHE A 163 7.99 4.90 -16.77
CA PHE A 163 7.62 5.90 -17.77
C PHE A 163 8.27 7.27 -17.51
N LEU A 164 8.34 7.71 -16.25
CA LEU A 164 8.99 8.97 -15.90
C LEU A 164 10.51 8.93 -15.99
N GLY A 165 11.10 7.73 -15.89
CA GLY A 165 12.53 7.56 -15.79
C GLY A 165 13.11 8.08 -14.46
N PRO A 166 14.44 8.10 -14.32
CA PRO A 166 15.09 8.45 -13.06
C PRO A 166 15.21 9.95 -12.81
N ARG A 167 15.32 10.37 -11.54
CA ARG A 167 15.61 11.77 -11.19
C ARG A 167 16.96 12.21 -11.75
N LEU A 168 17.03 13.47 -12.17
CA LEU A 168 18.27 14.07 -12.66
C LEU A 168 19.39 13.94 -11.62
N GLY A 169 20.54 13.42 -12.08
CA GLY A 169 21.73 13.20 -11.26
C GLY A 169 21.76 11.88 -10.48
N ARG A 170 20.69 11.06 -10.49
CA ARG A 170 20.66 9.77 -9.78
C ARG A 170 21.61 8.74 -10.38
N PHE A 171 21.60 8.61 -11.70
CA PHE A 171 22.43 7.67 -12.45
C PHE A 171 23.26 8.46 -13.47
N GLN A 172 24.56 8.58 -13.20
CA GLN A 172 25.46 9.29 -14.10
C GLN A 172 25.84 8.37 -15.26
N LYS A 173 25.38 8.70 -16.48
CA LYS A 173 25.66 7.89 -17.68
C LYS A 173 27.15 7.83 -18.00
N GLU A 174 27.88 8.92 -17.78
CA GLU A 174 29.29 9.08 -18.12
C GLU A 174 30.22 8.25 -17.22
N THR A 175 29.99 8.28 -15.90
CA THR A 175 30.82 7.58 -14.92
C THR A 175 30.28 6.20 -14.55
N GLY A 176 29.03 5.90 -14.91
CA GLY A 176 28.30 4.73 -14.44
C GLY A 176 27.89 4.80 -12.97
N ASN A 177 28.21 5.89 -12.26
CA ASN A 177 28.01 6.01 -10.82
C ASN A 177 26.53 6.15 -10.45
N VAL A 178 26.18 5.53 -9.32
CA VAL A 178 24.88 5.66 -8.67
C VAL A 178 25.01 6.64 -7.51
N ILE A 179 24.34 7.79 -7.59
CA ILE A 179 24.40 8.84 -6.55
C ILE A 179 23.20 8.71 -5.62
N TYR A 180 23.45 8.52 -4.33
CA TYR A 180 22.39 8.55 -3.33
C TYR A 180 21.84 9.97 -3.11
N ILE A 181 20.57 10.19 -3.47
CA ILE A 181 19.87 11.45 -3.21
C ILE A 181 19.28 11.36 -1.80
N LYS A 182 19.92 12.05 -0.85
CA LYS A 182 19.54 12.02 0.56
C LYS A 182 18.27 12.82 0.81
N GLY A 183 17.34 12.25 1.58
CA GLY A 183 16.20 12.95 2.16
C GLY A 183 16.62 14.00 3.18
N HIS A 184 15.80 15.04 3.34
CA HIS A 184 16.15 16.19 4.16
C HIS A 184 15.82 16.04 5.65
N SER A 185 14.92 15.13 6.05
CA SER A 185 14.49 15.00 7.44
C SER A 185 14.17 13.56 7.84
N VAL A 186 15.11 12.95 8.56
CA VAL A 186 14.89 11.65 9.23
C VAL A 186 13.80 11.76 10.28
N ALA A 187 13.70 12.89 10.99
CA ALA A 187 12.68 13.10 12.01
C ALA A 187 11.26 13.01 11.43
N LEU A 188 11.01 13.64 10.26
CA LEU A 188 9.72 13.53 9.58
C LEU A 188 9.43 12.08 9.17
N CYS A 189 10.42 11.37 8.62
CA CYS A 189 10.25 9.96 8.28
C CYS A 189 9.91 9.09 9.50
N THR A 190 10.58 9.35 10.63
CA THR A 190 10.35 8.62 11.88
C THR A 190 8.95 8.89 12.45
N ILE A 191 8.49 10.13 12.47
CA ILE A 191 7.12 10.45 12.90
C ILE A 191 6.12 9.79 11.95
N GLY A 192 6.39 9.85 10.64
CA GLY A 192 5.56 9.25 9.62
C GLY A 192 5.34 7.74 9.81
N ILE A 193 6.39 6.97 10.11
CA ILE A 193 6.22 5.53 10.34
C ILE A 193 5.39 5.20 11.58
N PHE A 194 5.46 6.00 12.65
CA PHE A 194 4.61 5.81 13.82
C PHE A 194 3.14 6.11 13.51
N VAL A 195 2.87 7.17 12.75
CA VAL A 195 1.51 7.49 12.27
C VAL A 195 0.99 6.38 11.37
N LEU A 196 1.83 5.81 10.51
CA LEU A 196 1.47 4.66 9.68
C LEU A 196 1.23 3.40 10.50
N LEU A 197 2.03 3.11 11.53
CA LEU A 197 1.81 1.96 12.41
C LEU A 197 0.42 2.04 13.06
N PHE A 198 0.06 3.21 13.60
CA PHE A 198 -1.30 3.43 14.11
C PHE A 198 -2.35 3.26 13.01
N GLY A 199 -2.10 3.83 11.83
CA GLY A 199 -2.99 3.73 10.68
C GLY A 199 -3.22 2.28 10.21
N PHE A 200 -2.18 1.46 10.11
CA PHE A 200 -2.25 0.06 9.70
C PHE A 200 -3.01 -0.80 10.72
N MET A 201 -2.83 -0.54 12.03
CA MET A 201 -3.62 -1.20 13.07
C MET A 201 -5.11 -0.85 12.95
N ALA A 202 -5.44 0.43 12.73
CA ALA A 202 -6.82 0.86 12.51
C ALA A 202 -7.41 0.30 11.21
N LEU A 203 -6.61 0.27 10.14
CA LEU A 203 -6.96 -0.31 8.85
C LEU A 203 -7.30 -1.79 9.01
N ASN A 204 -6.40 -2.59 9.59
CA ASN A 204 -6.62 -4.02 9.77
C ASN A 204 -7.74 -4.33 10.77
N ALA A 205 -7.94 -3.52 11.81
CA ALA A 205 -9.09 -3.64 12.68
C ALA A 205 -10.42 -3.39 11.93
N GLY A 206 -10.46 -2.32 11.13
CA GLY A 206 -11.66 -1.92 10.37
C GLY A 206 -12.05 -2.89 9.26
N ALA A 207 -11.14 -3.77 8.82
CA ALA A 207 -11.38 -4.74 7.75
C ALA A 207 -12.37 -5.84 8.18
N GLN A 208 -12.64 -5.96 9.48
CA GLN A 208 -13.72 -6.78 9.99
C GLN A 208 -15.10 -6.21 9.64
N HIS A 209 -15.22 -4.90 9.40
CA HIS A 209 -16.46 -4.16 9.07
C HIS A 209 -17.61 -4.20 10.09
N HIS A 210 -17.54 -5.08 11.09
CA HIS A 210 -18.53 -5.22 12.14
C HIS A 210 -17.85 -5.45 13.50
N ILE A 211 -18.55 -5.05 14.57
CA ILE A 211 -18.08 -5.16 15.96
C ILE A 211 -19.12 -5.81 16.88
N SER A 212 -20.31 -6.10 16.34
CA SER A 212 -21.49 -6.55 17.09
C SER A 212 -21.73 -8.05 16.95
N HIS A 213 -21.04 -8.74 16.04
CA HIS A 213 -21.20 -10.17 15.86
C HIS A 213 -20.33 -10.97 16.84
N PRO A 214 -20.80 -12.15 17.30
CA PRO A 214 -19.98 -13.04 18.12
C PRO A 214 -18.66 -13.38 17.44
N GLY A 215 -17.54 -13.13 18.12
CA GLY A 215 -16.18 -13.43 17.63
C GLY A 215 -15.42 -12.23 17.04
N ASP A 216 -16.08 -11.11 16.77
CA ASP A 216 -15.45 -9.92 16.16
C ASP A 216 -14.27 -9.39 16.96
N ALA A 217 -14.44 -9.30 18.28
CA ALA A 217 -13.39 -8.83 19.17
C ALA A 217 -12.11 -9.67 19.06
N SER A 218 -12.25 -10.99 18.89
CA SER A 218 -11.10 -11.90 18.72
C SER A 218 -10.41 -11.69 17.38
N VAL A 219 -11.18 -11.52 16.30
CA VAL A 219 -10.63 -11.27 14.95
C VAL A 219 -9.89 -9.93 14.90
N ILE A 220 -10.53 -8.88 15.41
CA ILE A 220 -9.96 -7.53 15.46
C ILE A 220 -8.68 -7.52 16.32
N SER A 221 -8.72 -8.15 17.50
CA SER A 221 -7.56 -8.24 18.39
C SER A 221 -6.39 -8.96 17.73
N LEU A 222 -6.66 -10.09 17.05
CA LEU A 222 -5.64 -10.84 16.33
C LEU A 222 -5.04 -10.04 15.17
N ALA A 223 -5.88 -9.36 14.38
CA ALA A 223 -5.45 -8.52 13.26
C ALA A 223 -4.52 -7.39 13.73
N VAL A 224 -4.89 -6.67 14.78
CA VAL A 224 -4.06 -5.60 15.36
C VAL A 224 -2.74 -6.15 15.91
N PHE A 225 -2.79 -7.26 16.67
CA PHE A 225 -1.60 -7.86 17.26
C PHE A 225 -0.61 -8.36 16.19
N ASN A 226 -1.11 -9.08 15.19
CA ASN A 226 -0.29 -9.57 14.08
C ASN A 226 0.36 -8.43 13.30
N THR A 227 -0.35 -7.31 13.14
CA THR A 227 0.20 -6.10 12.50
C THR A 227 1.42 -5.56 13.25
N LEU A 228 1.30 -5.40 14.58
CA LEU A 228 2.39 -4.90 15.42
C LEU A 228 3.58 -5.86 15.45
N VAL A 229 3.33 -7.17 15.56
CA VAL A 229 4.37 -8.20 15.56
C VAL A 229 5.14 -8.19 14.23
N ALA A 230 4.45 -8.20 13.10
CA ALA A 230 5.09 -8.17 11.78
C ALA A 230 5.91 -6.89 11.59
N ALA A 231 5.37 -5.72 11.94
CA ALA A 231 6.09 -4.44 11.87
C ALA A 231 7.38 -4.47 12.70
N SER A 232 7.30 -4.97 13.93
CA SER A 232 8.44 -5.03 14.86
C SER A 232 9.54 -5.94 14.32
N VAL A 233 9.18 -7.17 13.91
CA VAL A 233 10.15 -8.13 13.38
C VAL A 233 10.73 -7.64 12.05
N GLY A 234 9.93 -7.02 11.19
CA GLY A 234 10.36 -6.43 9.93
C GLY A 234 11.40 -5.31 10.11
N GLY A 235 11.14 -4.40 11.05
CA GLY A 235 12.05 -3.31 11.39
C GLY A 235 13.39 -3.83 11.91
N PHE A 236 13.38 -4.78 12.85
CA PHE A 236 14.60 -5.42 13.34
C PHE A 236 15.33 -6.20 12.25
N THR A 237 14.60 -6.92 11.40
CA THR A 237 15.20 -7.69 10.29
C THR A 237 15.96 -6.77 9.34
N SER A 238 15.39 -5.64 8.94
CA SER A 238 16.12 -4.68 8.10
C SER A 238 17.29 -4.02 8.84
N LEU A 239 17.16 -3.74 10.14
CA LEU A 239 18.22 -3.14 10.94
C LEU A 239 19.44 -4.06 11.02
N PHE A 240 19.23 -5.32 11.39
CA PHE A 240 20.30 -6.29 11.60
C PHE A 240 20.91 -6.75 10.28
N SER A 241 20.10 -7.02 9.24
CA SER A 241 20.63 -7.35 7.91
C SER A 241 21.52 -6.23 7.34
N HIS A 242 21.15 -4.97 7.55
CA HIS A 242 21.98 -3.84 7.17
C HIS A 242 23.20 -3.63 8.08
N ARG A 243 23.11 -3.97 9.37
CA ARG A 243 24.24 -3.86 10.29
C ARG A 243 25.32 -4.92 10.04
N PHE A 244 24.92 -6.15 9.71
CA PHE A 244 25.79 -7.33 9.62
C PHE A 244 26.35 -7.58 8.20
N GLY A 245 26.38 -6.59 7.33
CA GLY A 245 27.11 -6.71 6.07
C GLY A 245 26.29 -7.18 4.87
N LEU A 246 25.02 -7.58 5.02
CA LEU A 246 24.24 -8.11 3.88
C LEU A 246 23.85 -7.01 2.88
N PHE A 247 23.46 -5.83 3.39
CA PHE A 247 22.99 -4.71 2.57
C PHE A 247 23.69 -3.38 2.92
N GLY A 248 24.64 -3.40 3.85
CA GLY A 248 25.34 -2.23 4.36
C GLY A 248 26.20 -2.61 5.57
N ASN A 249 26.74 -1.62 6.28
CA ASN A 249 27.53 -1.87 7.49
C ASN A 249 27.27 -0.80 8.57
N SER A 250 26.02 -0.35 8.71
CA SER A 250 25.64 0.67 9.69
C SER A 250 24.27 0.43 10.29
N TRP A 251 23.96 1.10 11.39
CA TRP A 251 22.61 1.12 11.96
C TRP A 251 21.73 2.08 11.15
N SER A 252 20.91 1.53 10.24
CA SER A 252 20.11 2.32 9.30
C SER A 252 18.67 2.51 9.77
N ILE A 253 18.35 3.74 10.18
CA ILE A 253 16.97 4.14 10.52
C ILE A 253 16.01 4.03 9.33
N HIS A 254 16.45 4.36 8.11
CA HIS A 254 15.63 4.19 6.90
C HIS A 254 15.37 2.70 6.62
N GLY A 255 16.34 1.83 6.95
CA GLY A 255 16.15 0.39 6.94
C GLY A 255 15.02 -0.04 7.89
N VAL A 256 15.07 0.41 9.15
CA VAL A 256 13.99 0.13 10.13
C VAL A 256 12.63 0.60 9.63
N ILE A 257 12.55 1.84 9.14
CA ILE A 257 11.31 2.45 8.65
C ILE A 257 10.71 1.62 7.50
N ASN A 258 11.49 1.34 6.46
CA ASN A 258 10.99 0.59 5.30
C ASN A 258 10.73 -0.88 5.63
N GLY A 259 11.58 -1.51 6.47
CA GLY A 259 11.41 -2.88 6.92
C GLY A 259 10.14 -3.07 7.77
N ALA A 260 9.83 -2.13 8.65
CA ALA A 260 8.57 -2.11 9.38
C ALA A 260 7.39 -1.86 8.45
N PHE A 261 7.51 -0.92 7.51
CA PHE A 261 6.48 -0.60 6.53
C PHE A 261 6.09 -1.84 5.72
N VAL A 262 7.02 -2.44 4.99
CA VAL A 262 6.74 -3.57 4.08
C VAL A 262 6.16 -4.78 4.82
N SER A 263 6.51 -4.92 6.10
CA SER A 263 6.00 -6.01 6.93
C SER A 263 4.56 -5.78 7.36
N MET A 264 4.17 -4.53 7.64
CA MET A 264 2.76 -4.18 7.83
C MET A 264 1.95 -4.39 6.56
N VAL A 265 2.52 -4.05 5.41
CA VAL A 265 1.91 -4.31 4.10
C VAL A 265 1.70 -5.80 3.87
N ALA A 266 2.72 -6.63 4.11
CA ALA A 266 2.66 -8.06 3.82
C ALA A 266 1.69 -8.82 4.74
N ILE A 267 1.57 -8.42 6.01
CA ILE A 267 0.67 -9.11 6.95
C ILE A 267 -0.80 -8.78 6.73
N CYS A 268 -1.14 -7.66 6.08
CA CYS A 268 -2.53 -7.27 5.79
C CYS A 268 -3.37 -8.42 5.20
N GLY A 269 -2.81 -9.24 4.31
CA GLY A 269 -3.55 -10.29 3.59
C GLY A 269 -4.14 -11.36 4.50
N GLY A 270 -3.52 -11.65 5.64
CA GLY A 270 -3.94 -12.71 6.56
C GLY A 270 -3.85 -12.35 8.04
N CYS A 271 -3.82 -11.06 8.39
CA CYS A 271 -3.64 -10.63 9.78
C CYS A 271 -4.76 -11.13 10.70
N ASN A 272 -5.96 -11.41 10.18
CA ASN A 272 -7.12 -11.92 10.91
C ASN A 272 -7.10 -13.42 11.20
N SER A 273 -6.32 -14.22 10.47
CA SER A 273 -6.40 -15.69 10.51
C SER A 273 -5.06 -16.35 10.86
N MET A 274 -3.95 -15.65 10.63
CA MET A 274 -2.62 -16.14 10.94
C MET A 274 -2.37 -16.21 12.45
N ARG A 275 -1.60 -17.22 12.88
CA ARG A 275 -1.12 -17.29 14.26
C ARG A 275 -0.05 -16.21 14.49
N PRO A 276 0.11 -15.67 15.70
CA PRO A 276 1.08 -14.58 15.90
C PRO A 276 2.53 -14.91 15.57
N TRP A 277 2.95 -16.17 15.76
CA TRP A 277 4.29 -16.59 15.36
C TRP A 277 4.48 -16.56 13.83
N SER A 278 3.44 -16.80 13.03
CA SER A 278 3.56 -16.71 11.57
C SER A 278 3.60 -15.25 11.11
N ALA A 279 2.96 -14.32 11.84
CA ALA A 279 3.11 -12.89 11.58
C ALA A 279 4.56 -12.41 11.73
N ALA A 280 5.30 -12.95 12.71
CA ALA A 280 6.74 -12.70 12.85
C ALA A 280 7.53 -13.19 11.62
N ILE A 281 7.22 -14.39 11.12
CA ILE A 281 7.85 -14.94 9.91
C ILE A 281 7.54 -14.07 8.69
N VAL A 282 6.29 -13.63 8.53
CA VAL A 282 5.89 -12.71 7.45
C VAL A 282 6.73 -11.43 7.50
N GLY A 283 6.89 -10.81 8.68
CA GLY A 283 7.72 -9.62 8.81
C GLY A 283 9.20 -9.85 8.49
N PHE A 284 9.76 -10.97 8.91
CA PHE A 284 11.13 -11.35 8.57
C PHE A 284 11.32 -11.50 7.05
N VAL A 285 10.46 -12.30 6.40
CA VAL A 285 10.55 -12.59 4.97
C VAL A 285 10.30 -11.34 4.12
N ALA A 286 9.26 -10.56 4.44
CA ALA A 286 8.90 -9.36 3.70
C ALA A 286 10.04 -8.33 3.71
N SER A 287 10.64 -8.08 4.87
CA SER A 287 11.76 -7.14 5.03
C SER A 287 13.01 -7.59 4.26
N PHE A 288 13.29 -8.89 4.21
CA PHE A 288 14.40 -9.44 3.43
C PHE A 288 14.16 -9.33 1.92
N LEU A 289 12.96 -9.69 1.45
CA LEU A 289 12.59 -9.60 0.04
C LEU A 289 12.59 -8.15 -0.47
N MET A 290 12.11 -7.21 0.35
CA MET A 290 12.18 -5.77 0.05
C MET A 290 13.63 -5.34 -0.22
N LYS A 291 14.59 -5.74 0.61
CA LYS A 291 16.00 -5.38 0.41
C LYS A 291 16.58 -5.98 -0.86
N ALA A 292 16.26 -7.23 -1.16
CA ALA A 292 16.66 -7.85 -2.42
C ALA A 292 16.07 -7.10 -3.63
N PHE A 293 14.82 -6.67 -3.54
CA PHE A 293 14.14 -5.93 -4.60
C PHE A 293 14.69 -4.50 -4.75
N GLU A 294 14.98 -3.79 -3.66
CA GLU A 294 15.68 -2.49 -3.70
C GLU A 294 17.00 -2.60 -4.47
N TYR A 295 17.79 -3.66 -4.21
CA TYR A 295 19.04 -3.91 -4.94
C TYR A 295 18.80 -4.18 -6.43
N LEU A 296 17.75 -4.93 -6.77
CA LEU A 296 17.36 -5.18 -8.15
C LEU A 296 16.99 -3.89 -8.88
N LEU A 297 16.18 -3.02 -8.27
CA LEU A 297 15.80 -1.73 -8.87
C LEU A 297 17.01 -0.85 -9.14
N LEU A 298 17.97 -0.80 -8.21
CA LEU A 298 19.24 -0.09 -8.41
C LEU A 298 20.03 -0.65 -9.59
N LYS A 299 20.13 -1.98 -9.71
CA LYS A 299 20.81 -2.65 -10.83
C LYS A 299 20.13 -2.37 -12.17
N LEU A 300 18.80 -2.28 -12.18
CA LEU A 300 17.99 -1.92 -13.35
C LEU A 300 17.95 -0.41 -13.63
N ARG A 301 18.64 0.41 -12.81
CA ARG A 301 18.63 1.89 -12.89
C ARG A 301 17.23 2.49 -12.82
N ILE A 302 16.37 1.90 -12.00
CA ILE A 302 15.03 2.38 -11.68
C ILE A 302 15.13 3.23 -10.41
N ASP A 303 14.68 4.48 -10.48
CA ASP A 303 14.77 5.43 -9.36
C ASP A 303 13.43 5.59 -8.66
N ASP A 304 13.35 5.05 -7.46
CA ASP A 304 12.23 5.18 -6.56
C ASP A 304 12.65 6.01 -5.34
N PRO A 305 12.17 7.26 -5.20
CA PRO A 305 12.59 8.18 -4.14
C PRO A 305 12.37 7.69 -2.72
N VAL A 306 11.34 6.86 -2.51
CA VAL A 306 10.91 6.45 -1.16
C VAL A 306 10.83 4.94 -1.00
N ASN A 307 11.39 4.19 -1.96
CA ASN A 307 11.26 2.74 -2.06
C ASN A 307 9.79 2.27 -2.07
N ALA A 308 8.87 3.08 -2.60
CA ALA A 308 7.45 2.75 -2.71
C ALA A 308 7.21 1.41 -3.43
N VAL A 309 7.88 1.16 -4.55
CA VAL A 309 7.71 -0.04 -5.39
C VAL A 309 8.15 -1.31 -4.65
N GLY A 310 9.19 -1.23 -3.82
CA GLY A 310 9.70 -2.38 -3.10
C GLY A 310 9.09 -2.60 -1.71
N SER A 311 8.51 -1.55 -1.12
CA SER A 311 8.02 -1.57 0.26
C SER A 311 6.50 -1.42 0.41
N LYS A 312 5.79 -1.12 -0.69
CA LYS A 312 4.36 -0.82 -0.69
C LYS A 312 3.63 -1.57 -1.78
#